data_AF-A0AAV4NJ13-F1
#
_entry.id   AF-A0AAV4NJ13-F1
#
_cell.length_a   1.000
_cell.length_b   1.000
_cell.length_c   1.000
_cell.angle_alpha   90.00
_cell.angle_beta   90.00
_cell.angle_gamma   90.00
#
_symmetry.space_group_name_H-M   'P 1'
#
loop_
_entity.id
_entity.type
_entity.pdbx_description
1 polymer ?
#
loop_
_entity_poly.entity_id
_entity_poly.type
_entity_poly.pdbx_seq_one_letter_code
_entity_poly.pdbx_strand_id
1 'polypeptide(L)' 'MKLNPCETTVCGRGRECEVNQLGEAVCICQRICKKRKKPVCGSDGHFYVNHCELHRSACLTDKNIVIDHRDTCLKKKRKF' A
#
# COMPACT_ATOMS: atom_id res chain seq x y z
N MET A 1 -13.42 22.28 20.81
CA MET A 1 -12.69 22.03 19.56
C MET A 1 -13.18 20.70 19.01
N LYS A 2 -13.60 20.62 17.74
CA LYS A 2 -13.88 19.31 17.12
C LYS A 2 -12.53 18.70 16.76
N LEU A 3 -12.14 17.65 17.48
CA LEU A 3 -10.92 16.89 17.16
C LEU A 3 -11.13 16.20 15.81
N ASN A 4 -10.15 16.27 14.91
CA ASN A 4 -10.18 15.47 13.70
C ASN A 4 -9.86 14.01 14.07
N PRO A 5 -10.78 13.04 13.91
CA PRO A 5 -10.53 11.64 14.27
C PRO A 5 -9.29 11.03 13.60
N CYS A 6 -8.92 11.53 12.42
CA CYS A 6 -7.73 11.07 11.70
C CYS A 6 -6.39 11.59 12.26
N GLU A 7 -6.39 12.53 13.21
CA GLU A 7 -5.14 12.98 13.87
C GLU A 7 -4.56 11.93 14.81
N THR A 8 -5.40 11.06 15.39
CA THR A 8 -4.99 10.01 16.33
C THR A 8 -5.17 8.60 15.79
N THR A 9 -5.86 8.46 14.65
CA THR A 9 -6.10 7.15 14.02
C THR A 9 -4.89 6.69 13.22
N VAL A 10 -4.38 5.49 13.52
CA VAL A 10 -3.29 4.86 12.77
C VAL A 10 -3.86 3.78 11.85
N CYS A 11 -3.76 4.00 10.55
CA CYS A 11 -4.14 3.01 9.54
C CYS A 11 -2.98 2.06 9.20
N GLY A 12 -3.32 0.82 8.85
CA GLY A 12 -2.35 -0.18 8.39
C GLY A 12 -1.63 0.21 7.09
N ARG A 13 -0.64 -0.59 6.69
CA ARG A 13 0.14 -0.33 5.46
C ARG A 13 -0.76 -0.29 4.23
N GLY A 14 -0.49 0.64 3.32
CA GLY A 14 -1.27 0.80 2.08
C GLY A 14 -2.64 1.44 2.31
N ARG A 15 -2.90 1.99 3.50
CA ARG A 15 -4.14 2.66 3.85
C ARG A 15 -3.88 4.12 4.27
N GLU A 16 -4.89 4.96 4.06
CA GLU A 16 -4.94 6.33 4.54
C GLU A 16 -6.24 6.58 5.32
N CYS A 17 -6.22 7.53 6.26
CA CYS A 17 -7.39 7.87 7.06
C CYS A 17 -8.21 8.95 6.35
N GLU A 18 -9.52 8.75 6.30
CA GLU A 18 -10.51 9.72 5.85
C GLU A 18 -11.62 9.84 6.88
N VAL A 19 -12.24 11.02 7.00
CA VAL A 19 -13.41 11.22 7.85
C VAL A 19 -14.66 11.00 7.01
N ASN A 20 -15.52 10.05 7.39
CA ASN A 20 -16.75 9.77 6.67
C ASN A 20 -17.84 10.84 6.94
N GLN A 21 -19.01 10.70 6.31
CA GLN A 21 -20.13 11.64 6.48
C GLN A 21 -20.70 11.67 7.91
N LEU A 22 -20.46 10.62 8.70
CA LEU A 22 -20.86 10.53 10.11
C LEU A 22 -19.85 11.17 11.06
N GLY A 23 -18.72 11.66 10.53
CA GLY A 23 -17.65 12.24 11.35
C GLY A 23 -16.73 11.21 11.98
N GLU A 24 -16.66 9.98 11.45
CA GLU A 24 -15.84 8.89 11.96
C GLU A 24 -14.57 8.71 11.14
N ALA A 25 -13.46 8.32 11.78
CA ALA A 25 -12.25 7.91 11.07
C ALA A 25 -12.45 6.56 10.39
N VAL A 26 -12.23 6.51 9.08
CA VAL A 26 -12.22 5.28 8.30
C VAL A 26 -10.88 5.10 7.59
N CYS A 27 -10.35 3.88 7.63
CA CYS A 27 -9.13 3.54 6.90
C CYS A 27 -9.48 3.01 5.51
N ILE A 28 -9.19 3.82 4.49
CA ILE A 28 -9.38 3.45 3.08
C ILE A 28 -8.05 3.04 2.46
N CYS A 29 -8.08 2.34 1.33
CA CYS A 29 -6.85 2.09 0.57
C CYS A 29 -6.25 3.40 0.07
N GLN A 30 -4.92 3.49 0.10
CA GLN A 30 -4.21 4.65 -0.43
C GLN A 30 -4.66 4.93 -1.87
N ARG A 31 -5.07 6.17 -2.14
CA ARG A 31 -5.53 6.63 -3.45
C ARG A 31 -4.34 6.95 -4.34
N ILE A 32 -3.29 7.52 -3.76
CA ILE A 32 -2.10 7.96 -4.48
C ILE A 32 -0.84 7.55 -3.74
N CYS A 33 0.04 6.85 -4.45
CA CYS A 33 1.40 6.61 -4.00
C CYS A 33 2.36 7.62 -4.62
N LYS A 34 3.37 8.03 -3.84
CA LYS A 34 4.45 8.88 -4.36
C LYS A 34 5.18 8.12 -5.48
N LYS A 35 5.45 8.79 -6.60
CA LYS A 35 6.16 8.25 -7.77
C LYS A 35 7.66 8.06 -7.52
N ARG A 36 8.03 7.31 -6.48
CA ARG A 36 9.43 6.94 -6.18
C ARG A 36 9.72 5.57 -6.79
N LYS A 37 10.74 5.46 -7.63
CA LYS A 37 11.18 4.18 -8.20
C LYS A 37 12.11 3.48 -7.21
N LYS A 38 11.57 2.56 -6.43
CA LYS A 38 12.29 1.67 -5.51
C LYS A 38 11.66 0.29 -5.61
N PRO A 39 11.93 -0.43 -6.72
CA PRO A 39 11.19 -1.62 -7.07
C PRO A 39 11.28 -2.69 -5.99
N VAL A 40 10.18 -3.42 -5.80
CA VAL A 40 10.09 -4.55 -4.88
C VAL A 40 9.40 -5.72 -5.57
N CYS A 41 9.72 -6.92 -5.13
CA CYS A 41 8.97 -8.11 -5.49
C CYS A 41 7.87 -8.37 -4.46
N GLY A 42 6.67 -8.72 -4.90
CA GLY A 42 5.59 -9.20 -4.03
C GLY A 42 5.66 -10.70 -3.82
N SER A 43 5.17 -11.18 -2.69
CA SER A 43 4.98 -12.60 -2.38
C SER A 43 4.01 -13.31 -3.32
N ASP A 44 3.23 -12.55 -4.08
CA ASP A 44 2.36 -13.00 -5.15
C ASP A 44 3.08 -13.14 -6.50
N GLY A 45 4.41 -12.94 -6.52
CA GLY A 45 5.24 -13.04 -7.70
C GLY A 45 5.15 -11.82 -8.64
N HIS A 46 4.44 -10.76 -8.25
CA HIS A 46 4.32 -9.55 -9.06
C HIS A 46 5.40 -8.52 -8.74
N PHE A 47 5.75 -7.75 -9.77
CA PHE A 47 6.61 -6.60 -9.65
C PHE A 47 5.81 -5.36 -9.24
N TYR A 48 6.31 -4.62 -8.24
CA TYR A 48 5.76 -3.33 -7.87
C TYR A 48 6.83 -2.24 -7.98
N VAL A 49 6.46 -1.09 -8.54
CA VAL A 49 7.39 0.04 -8.73
C VAL A 49 7.94 0.59 -7.41
N ASN A 50 7.19 0.41 -6.31
CA ASN A 50 7.63 0.64 -4.93
C ASN A 50 6.75 -0.08 -3.89
N HIS A 51 7.17 -0.03 -2.62
CA HIS A 51 6.45 -0.61 -1.49
C HIS A 51 5.05 -0.04 -1.26
N CYS A 52 4.80 1.24 -1.60
CA CYS A 52 3.48 1.86 -1.45
C CYS A 52 2.50 1.20 -2.42
N GLU A 53 2.87 1.07 -3.70
CA GLU A 53 2.01 0.41 -4.69
C GLU A 53 1.77 -1.06 -4.36
N LEU A 54 2.75 -1.76 -3.77
CA LEU A 54 2.55 -3.12 -3.26
C LEU A 54 1.48 -3.15 -2.18
N HIS A 55 1.60 -2.33 -1.13
CA HIS A 55 0.62 -2.32 -0.04
C HIS A 55 -0.75 -1.79 -0.47
N ARG A 56 -0.79 -0.85 -1.40
CA ARG A 56 -2.02 -0.36 -2.02
C ARG A 56 -2.72 -1.48 -2.79
N SER A 57 -1.98 -2.24 -3.60
CA SER A 57 -2.52 -3.41 -4.32
C SER A 57 -3.03 -4.47 -3.35
N ALA A 58 -2.30 -4.75 -2.27
CA ALA A 58 -2.74 -5.65 -1.20
C ALA A 58 -4.11 -5.21 -0.62
N CYS A 59 -4.23 -3.91 -0.31
CA CYS A 59 -5.48 -3.34 0.20
C CYS A 59 -6.64 -3.43 -0.81
N LEU A 60 -6.41 -3.01 -2.06
CA LEU A 60 -7.43 -2.96 -3.10
C LEU A 60 -7.95 -4.33 -3.52
N THR A 61 -7.10 -5.37 -3.39
CA THR A 61 -7.44 -6.73 -3.79
C THR A 61 -7.87 -7.62 -2.61
N ASP A 62 -7.86 -7.06 -1.39
CA ASP A 62 -8.05 -7.79 -0.14
C ASP A 62 -7.16 -9.04 -0.02
N LYS A 63 -5.89 -8.89 -0.44
CA LYS A 63 -4.88 -9.96 -0.40
C LYS A 63 -3.76 -9.59 0.54
N ASN A 64 -3.22 -10.60 1.23
CA ASN A 64 -1.99 -10.43 2.01
C ASN A 64 -0.76 -10.54 1.10
N ILE A 65 -0.34 -9.41 0.53
CA ILE A 65 0.88 -9.32 -0.29
C ILE A 65 1.98 -8.66 0.55
N VAL A 66 3.07 -9.40 0.75
CA VAL A 66 4.25 -8.92 1.46
C VAL A 66 5.43 -8.77 0.49
N ILE A 67 6.46 -8.05 0.90
CA ILE A 67 7.68 -7.95 0.09
C ILE A 67 8.39 -9.30 0.09
N ASP A 68 8.62 -9.87 -1.09
CA ASP A 68 9.51 -11.00 -1.30
C ASP A 68 10.96 -10.50 -1.40
N HIS A 69 11.72 -10.66 -0.32
CA HIS A 69 13.14 -10.29 -0.25
C HIS A 69 14.08 -11.17 -1.09
N ARG A 70 13.57 -12.25 -1.71
CA ARG A 70 14.37 -13.09 -2.62
C ARG A 70 14.45 -12.51 -4.03
N ASP A 71 13.66 -11.46 -4.31
CA ASP A 71 13.61 -10.73 -5.58
C ASP A 71 13.37 -11.65 -6.80
N THR A 72 12.61 -12.73 -6.59
CA THR A 72 12.45 -13.79 -7.59
C THR A 72 11.79 -13.29 -8.87
N CYS A 73 10.80 -12.40 -8.76
CA CYS A 73 10.13 -11.78 -9.90
C CYS A 73 10.95 -10.67 -10.59
N LEU A 74 11.90 -10.05 -9.89
CA LEU A 74 12.81 -9.05 -10.48
C LEU A 74 13.87 -9.71 -11.37
N LYS A 75 14.34 -10.91 -11.00
CA LYS A 75 15.31 -11.68 -11.80
C LYS A 75 14.76 -12.08 -13.17
N LYS A 76 13.44 -12.30 -13.28
CA LYS A 76 12.77 -12.62 -14.55
C LYS A 76 12.74 -11.46 -15.54
N LYS A 77 12.81 -10.21 -15.08
CA LYS A 77 12.75 -8.99 -15.92
C LYS A 77 14.10 -8.54 -16.48
N ARG A 78 15.23 -9.08 -15.99
CA ARG A 78 16.59 -8.74 -16.43
C ARG A 78 17.13 -9.61 -17.59
N LYS A 79 16.28 -10.47 -18.18
CA LYS A 79 16.66 -11.38 -19.27
C LYS A 79 16.27 -10.88 -20.68
N PHE A 80 16.06 -9.58 -20.84
CA PHE A 80 15.89 -8.93 -22.15
C PHE A 80 16.80 -7.71 -22.22
#